data_AF-A0A804HTR8-F1
#
_entry.id   AF-A0A804HTR8-F1
#
_cell.length_a   1.000
_cell.length_b   1.000
_cell.length_c   1.000
_cell.angle_alpha   90.00
_cell.angle_beta   90.00
_cell.angle_gamma   90.00
#
_symmetry.space_group_name_H-M   'P 1'
#
loop_
_entity.id
_entity.type
_entity.pdbx_description
1 polymer ?
#
loop_
_entity_poly.entity_id
_entity_poly.type
_entity_poly.pdbx_seq_one_letter_code
_entity_poly.pdbx_strand_id
1 'polypeptide(L)'
;METWMVPRYSFQFRSPKPTDELNGCGMLYVKRNPKLKVRIVDGTSLAVAVVLHSIPEGTQSVLLLVGNVSKMALSLCLALCKVDIQVEMVQRDKFNLLKQRLPPQLQNYLVLSGKYRSKTWLLGNGVRLIHYMDVIVSRRAS
;
A
#
# COMPACT_ATOMS: atom_id res chain seq x y z
N MET A 1 7.71 -27.28 4.66
CA MET A 1 6.98 -26.01 4.86
C MET A 1 7.98 -24.98 5.32
N GLU A 2 8.40 -24.09 4.43
CA GLU A 2 9.40 -23.09 4.75
C GLU A 2 8.76 -21.92 5.50
N THR A 3 9.26 -21.66 6.70
CA THR A 3 8.79 -20.58 7.57
C THR A 3 9.76 -19.41 7.41
N TRP A 4 9.32 -18.36 6.72
CA TRP A 4 10.14 -17.16 6.57
C TRP A 4 10.09 -16.32 7.85
N MET A 5 11.27 -16.05 8.42
CA MET A 5 11.46 -15.20 9.59
C MET A 5 11.78 -13.78 9.13
N VAL A 6 10.85 -12.84 9.33
CA VAL A 6 11.06 -11.42 9.03
C VAL A 6 11.84 -10.78 10.20
N PRO A 7 13.00 -10.12 9.97
CA PRO A 7 13.76 -9.47 11.03
C PRO A 7 12.95 -8.38 11.74
N ARG A 8 13.22 -8.19 13.04
CA ARG A 8 12.61 -7.12 13.83
C ARG A 8 13.14 -5.76 13.37
N TYR A 9 12.39 -5.10 12.48
CA TYR A 9 12.53 -3.68 12.24
C TYR A 9 11.53 -2.90 13.09
N SER A 10 12.02 -1.87 13.76
CA SER A 10 11.26 -0.94 14.59
C SER A 10 10.44 0.05 13.76
N PHE A 11 9.56 -0.44 12.89
CA PHE A 11 8.34 0.29 12.58
C PHE A 11 7.34 -0.05 13.68
N GLN A 12 7.44 0.68 14.79
CA GLN A 12 6.39 0.67 15.79
C GLN A 12 5.17 1.37 15.18
N PHE A 13 4.32 0.59 14.50
CA PHE A 13 2.89 0.83 14.62
C PHE A 13 2.56 0.65 16.09
N ARG A 14 2.74 1.73 16.88
CA ARG A 14 2.42 1.75 18.29
C ARG A 14 0.91 1.93 18.39
N SER A 15 0.17 0.92 17.98
CA SER A 15 -1.24 0.79 18.34
C SER A 15 -1.27 0.09 19.69
N PRO A 16 -1.72 0.75 20.78
CA PRO A 16 -1.84 0.13 22.09
C PRO A 16 -3.01 -0.86 22.17
N LYS A 17 -3.56 -1.29 21.02
CA LYS A 17 -4.70 -2.21 20.91
C LYS A 17 -4.50 -3.14 19.70
N PRO A 18 -4.70 -4.46 19.85
CA PRO A 18 -4.65 -5.41 18.75
C PRO A 18 -6.01 -5.42 18.03
N THR A 19 -6.39 -4.33 17.38
CA THR A 19 -7.70 -4.25 16.72
C THR A 19 -7.61 -3.28 15.55
N ASP A 20 -7.60 -3.83 14.33
CA ASP A 20 -8.21 -3.28 13.09
C ASP A 20 -7.49 -3.76 11.81
N GLU A 21 -6.29 -4.35 11.91
CA GLU A 21 -5.49 -4.75 10.75
C GLU A 21 -5.58 -6.25 10.39
N LEU A 22 -6.14 -7.08 11.28
CA LEU A 22 -6.27 -8.52 11.06
C LEU A 22 -7.66 -8.86 10.55
N ASN A 23 -7.73 -9.73 9.53
CA ASN A 23 -9.01 -10.31 9.14
C ASN A 23 -9.62 -11.11 10.32
N GLY A 24 -10.93 -11.39 10.27
CA GLY A 24 -11.64 -12.04 11.38
C GLY A 24 -11.00 -13.36 11.84
N CYS A 25 -10.44 -14.14 10.90
CA CYS A 25 -9.70 -15.35 11.19
C CYS A 25 -8.38 -15.07 11.94
N GLY A 26 -7.62 -14.07 11.51
CA GLY A 26 -6.39 -13.63 12.16
C GLY A 26 -6.64 -13.13 13.59
N MET A 27 -7.72 -12.37 13.79
CA MET A 27 -8.13 -11.95 15.14
C MET A 27 -8.48 -13.13 16.04
N LEU A 28 -9.24 -14.12 15.54
CA LEU A 28 -9.57 -15.32 16.29
C LEU A 28 -8.33 -16.15 16.63
N TYR A 29 -7.37 -16.24 15.72
CA TYR A 29 -6.13 -16.99 15.93
C TYR A 29 -5.26 -16.35 17.01
N VAL A 30 -5.11 -15.02 17.01
CA VAL A 30 -4.38 -14.28 18.07
C VAL A 30 -5.07 -14.46 19.42
N LYS A 31 -6.41 -14.35 19.47
CA LYS A 31 -7.18 -14.57 20.71
C LYS A 31 -6.99 -15.97 21.28
N ARG A 32 -6.94 -17.00 20.42
CA ARG A 32 -6.74 -18.40 20.83
C ARG A 32 -5.30 -18.72 21.24
N ASN A 33 -4.32 -17.93 20.80
CA ASN A 33 -2.90 -18.17 21.04
C ASN A 33 -2.22 -16.95 21.67
N PRO A 34 -2.56 -16.58 22.93
CA PRO A 34 -2.09 -15.34 23.56
C PRO A 34 -0.57 -15.32 23.81
N LYS A 35 0.12 -16.47 23.73
CA LYS A 35 1.57 -16.59 23.91
C LYS A 35 2.37 -16.49 22.60
N LEU A 36 1.74 -16.08 21.50
CA LEU A 36 2.41 -15.87 20.21
C LEU A 36 3.58 -14.88 20.35
N LYS A 37 4.80 -15.35 20.00
CA LYS A 37 6.02 -14.51 19.96
C LYS A 37 6.23 -13.82 18.61
N VAL A 38 5.34 -14.06 17.64
CA VAL A 38 5.43 -13.54 16.27
C VAL A 38 4.22 -12.68 15.96
N ARG A 39 4.42 -11.63 15.15
CA ARG A 39 3.34 -10.75 14.72
C ARG A 39 2.63 -11.35 13.51
N ILE A 40 1.33 -11.54 13.62
CA ILE A 40 0.48 -11.90 12.48
C ILE A 40 0.12 -10.62 11.74
N VAL A 41 0.20 -10.64 10.42
CA VAL A 41 -0.14 -9.52 9.53
C VAL A 41 -1.06 -10.01 8.42
N ASP A 42 -1.96 -9.15 7.93
CA ASP A 42 -2.72 -9.43 6.70
C ASP A 42 -1.77 -9.42 5.49
N GLY A 43 -2.02 -10.28 4.51
CA GLY A 43 -1.23 -10.36 3.27
C GLY A 43 -1.24 -9.06 2.47
N THR A 44 -2.36 -8.31 2.53
CA THR A 44 -2.44 -6.97 1.93
C THR A 44 -1.49 -5.98 2.61
N SER A 45 -1.46 -5.97 3.95
CA SER A 45 -0.58 -5.10 4.73
C SER A 45 0.90 -5.44 4.49
N LEU A 46 1.24 -6.73 4.37
CA LEU A 46 2.59 -7.15 4.04
C LEU A 46 3.00 -6.66 2.64
N ALA A 47 2.14 -6.84 1.64
CA ALA A 47 2.41 -6.36 0.28
C ALA A 47 2.59 -4.83 0.23
N VAL A 48 1.76 -4.09 0.95
CA VAL A 48 1.89 -2.62 1.05
C VAL A 48 3.22 -2.22 1.67
N ALA A 49 3.64 -2.89 2.75
CA ALA A 49 4.91 -2.61 3.41
C ALA A 49 6.11 -2.84 2.46
N VAL A 50 6.07 -3.90 1.65
CA VAL A 50 7.11 -4.17 0.65
C VAL A 50 7.16 -3.08 -0.42
N VAL A 51 5.99 -2.65 -0.93
CA VAL A 51 5.93 -1.58 -1.94
C VAL A 51 6.45 -0.26 -1.36
N LEU A 52 6.05 0.10 -0.14
CA LEU A 52 6.55 1.32 0.52
C LEU A 52 8.07 1.30 0.67
N HIS A 53 8.64 0.16 1.07
CA HIS A 53 10.10 0.02 1.21
C HIS A 53 10.83 0.04 -0.14
N SER A 54 10.15 -0.26 -1.25
CA SER A 54 10.74 -0.16 -2.59
C SER A 54 10.76 1.26 -3.15
N ILE A 55 10.02 2.19 -2.55
CA ILE A 55 9.99 3.59 -3.01
C ILE A 55 11.29 4.27 -2.56
N PRO A 56 12.02 4.94 -3.47
CA PRO A 56 13.23 5.67 -3.11
C PRO A 56 12.96 6.74 -2.06
N GLU A 57 13.89 6.89 -1.11
CA GLU A 57 13.83 7.96 -0.12
C GLU A 57 13.81 9.34 -0.79
N GLY A 58 13.05 10.27 -0.22
CA GLY A 58 12.87 11.62 -0.78
C GLY A 58 11.83 11.72 -1.90
N THR A 59 11.11 10.64 -2.21
CA THR A 59 9.98 10.69 -3.15
C THR A 59 8.84 11.53 -2.58
N GLN A 60 8.48 12.63 -3.24
CA GLN A 60 7.39 13.53 -2.81
C GLN A 60 6.03 13.15 -3.40
N SER A 61 6.02 12.61 -4.62
CA SER A 61 4.79 12.16 -5.28
C SER A 61 4.97 10.87 -6.05
N VAL A 62 3.90 10.07 -6.09
CA VAL A 62 3.82 8.79 -6.78
C VAL A 62 2.57 8.77 -7.64
N LEU A 63 2.71 8.32 -8.88
CA LEU A 63 1.58 8.11 -9.77
C LEU A 63 0.98 6.73 -9.54
N LEU A 64 -0.28 6.67 -9.11
CA LEU A 64 -1.02 5.43 -8.93
C LEU A 64 -1.98 5.19 -10.09
N LEU A 65 -1.73 4.12 -10.85
CA LEU A 65 -2.61 3.64 -11.90
C LEU A 65 -3.17 2.28 -11.49
N VAL A 66 -4.50 2.12 -11.49
CA VAL A 66 -5.13 0.87 -11.06
C VAL A 66 -6.19 0.43 -12.07
N GLY A 67 -6.32 -0.87 -12.32
CA GLY A 67 -7.40 -1.40 -13.16
C GLY A 67 -8.77 -1.23 -12.48
N ASN A 68 -8.83 -1.57 -11.20
CA ASN A 68 -10.00 -1.41 -10.33
C ASN A 68 -9.58 -0.93 -8.93
N VAL A 69 -10.47 -0.27 -8.19
CA VAL A 69 -10.24 0.18 -6.81
C VAL A 69 -10.38 -1.00 -5.85
N SER A 70 -9.30 -1.77 -5.71
CA SER A 70 -9.22 -2.94 -4.83
C SER A 70 -8.90 -2.57 -3.38
N LYS A 71 -9.06 -3.53 -2.46
CA LYS A 71 -8.62 -3.40 -1.04
C LYS A 71 -7.13 -3.03 -0.96
N MET A 72 -6.32 -3.60 -1.83
CA MET A 72 -4.89 -3.29 -1.95
C MET A 72 -4.65 -1.85 -2.39
N ALA A 73 -5.34 -1.38 -3.44
CA ALA A 73 -5.19 0.00 -3.93
C ALA A 73 -5.55 1.03 -2.85
N LEU A 74 -6.65 0.80 -2.12
CA LEU A 74 -7.04 1.65 -1.00
C LEU A 74 -6.01 1.62 0.14
N SER A 75 -5.56 0.43 0.53
CA SER A 75 -4.58 0.25 1.61
C SER A 75 -3.26 0.92 1.27
N LEU A 76 -2.80 0.78 0.03
CA LEU A 76 -1.58 1.41 -0.47
C LEU A 76 -1.70 2.93 -0.50
N CYS A 77 -2.81 3.46 -1.02
CA CYS A 77 -3.07 4.90 -1.01
C CYS A 77 -3.08 5.47 0.41
N LEU A 78 -3.76 4.80 1.34
CA LEU A 78 -3.75 5.19 2.75
C LEU A 78 -2.34 5.20 3.35
N ALA A 79 -1.54 4.18 3.03
CA ALA A 79 -0.18 4.07 3.54
C ALA A 79 0.71 5.21 3.02
N LEU A 80 0.61 5.53 1.73
CA LEU A 80 1.34 6.63 1.10
C LEU A 80 0.96 7.99 1.70
N CYS A 81 -0.34 8.26 1.85
CA CYS A 81 -0.80 9.52 2.45
C CYS A 81 -0.36 9.65 3.92
N LYS A 82 -0.21 8.54 4.65
CA LYS A 82 0.26 8.55 6.06
C LYS A 82 1.75 8.85 6.22
N VAL A 83 2.55 8.63 5.18
CA VAL A 83 4.00 8.94 5.16
C VAL A 83 4.29 10.21 4.36
N ASP A 84 3.28 11.08 4.23
CA ASP A 84 3.33 12.37 3.54
C ASP A 84 3.73 12.31 2.05
N ILE A 85 3.52 11.16 1.40
CA ILE A 85 3.70 11.01 -0.04
C ILE A 85 2.40 11.34 -0.76
N GLN A 86 2.46 12.25 -1.73
CA GLN A 86 1.32 12.63 -2.55
C GLN A 86 1.01 11.52 -3.57
N VAL A 87 -0.27 11.14 -3.67
CA VAL A 87 -0.75 10.15 -4.62
C VAL A 87 -1.39 10.86 -5.80
N GLU A 88 -0.72 10.86 -6.93
CA GLU A 88 -1.25 11.38 -8.18
C GLU A 88 -2.05 10.28 -8.90
N MET A 89 -3.19 10.64 -9.49
CA MET A 89 -3.99 9.75 -10.33
C MET A 89 -4.43 10.46 -11.61
N VAL A 90 -4.47 9.75 -12.73
CA VAL A 90 -5.04 10.26 -14.00
C VAL A 90 -6.47 9.77 -14.26
N GLN A 91 -6.89 8.69 -13.58
CA GLN A 91 -8.16 8.01 -13.83
C GLN A 91 -9.28 8.64 -13.00
N ARG A 92 -10.02 9.61 -13.56
CA ARG A 92 -11.01 10.44 -12.83
C ARG A 92 -12.07 9.64 -12.07
N ASP A 93 -12.64 8.60 -12.70
CA ASP A 93 -13.66 7.78 -12.06
C ASP A 93 -13.11 7.04 -10.83
N LYS A 94 -11.90 6.50 -10.94
CA LYS A 94 -11.22 5.76 -9.87
C LYS A 94 -10.72 6.68 -8.78
N PHE A 95 -10.27 7.88 -9.14
CA PHE A 95 -9.92 8.95 -8.22
C PHE A 95 -11.12 9.32 -7.33
N ASN A 96 -12.29 9.54 -7.92
CA ASN A 96 -13.49 9.89 -7.15
C ASN A 96 -13.89 8.76 -6.18
N LEU A 97 -13.86 7.50 -6.64
CA LEU A 97 -14.14 6.33 -5.81
C LEU A 97 -13.14 6.16 -4.66
N LEU A 98 -11.84 6.37 -4.91
CA LEU A 98 -10.81 6.32 -3.87
C LEU A 98 -10.96 7.47 -2.88
N LYS A 99 -11.20 8.69 -3.36
CA LYS A 99 -11.39 9.88 -2.52
C LYS A 99 -12.54 9.71 -1.53
N GLN A 100 -13.65 9.14 -1.97
CA GLN A 100 -14.80 8.83 -1.09
C GLN A 100 -14.48 7.80 0.00
N ARG A 101 -13.56 6.88 -0.27
CA ARG A 101 -13.15 5.83 0.69
C ARG A 101 -12.02 6.29 1.63
N LEU A 102 -11.38 7.42 1.35
CA LEU A 102 -10.31 7.96 2.18
C LEU A 102 -10.86 8.82 3.32
N PRO A 103 -10.24 8.76 4.51
CA PRO A 103 -10.51 9.69 5.61
C PRO A 103 -10.35 11.15 5.15
N PRO A 104 -11.22 12.08 5.56
CA PRO A 104 -11.19 13.48 5.12
C PRO A 104 -9.82 14.16 5.26
N GLN A 105 -9.06 13.83 6.30
CA GLN A 105 -7.74 14.39 6.58
C GLN A 105 -6.70 14.01 5.51
N LEU A 106 -6.85 12.83 4.90
CA LEU A 106 -5.89 12.28 3.94
C LEU A 106 -6.29 12.57 2.48
N GLN A 107 -7.49 13.11 2.24
CA GLN A 107 -7.98 13.39 0.90
C GLN A 107 -7.16 14.46 0.16
N ASN A 108 -6.46 15.35 0.89
CA ASN A 108 -5.61 16.39 0.30
C ASN A 108 -4.34 15.83 -0.34
N TYR A 109 -3.89 14.66 0.10
CA TYR A 109 -2.74 13.96 -0.49
C TYR A 109 -3.09 13.24 -1.79
N LEU A 110 -4.37 13.08 -2.11
CA LEU A 110 -4.82 12.48 -3.36
C LEU A 110 -5.09 13.58 -4.39
N VAL A 111 -4.32 13.60 -5.48
CA VAL A 111 -4.39 14.63 -6.52
C VAL A 111 -4.78 14.03 -7.87
N LEU A 112 -5.80 14.61 -8.49
CA LEU A 112 -6.13 14.32 -9.89
C LEU A 112 -5.18 15.10 -10.79
N SER A 113 -4.25 14.40 -11.43
CA SER A 113 -3.31 14.99 -12.37
C SER A 113 -3.75 14.70 -13.80
N GLY A 114 -3.74 15.74 -14.65
CA GLY A 114 -3.88 15.58 -16.10
C GLY A 114 -2.56 15.25 -16.81
N LYS A 115 -1.44 15.18 -16.06
CA LYS A 115 -0.08 15.01 -16.60
C LYS A 115 0.69 13.95 -15.81
N TYR A 116 1.53 13.19 -16.49
CA TYR A 116 2.41 12.20 -15.88
C TYR A 116 3.69 12.86 -15.33
N ARG A 117 3.59 13.55 -14.18
CA ARG A 117 4.70 14.34 -13.59
C ARG A 117 5.55 13.55 -12.60
N SER A 118 4.94 12.60 -11.89
CA SER A 118 5.66 11.77 -10.92
C SER A 118 6.76 10.94 -11.60
N LYS A 119 7.91 10.81 -10.93
CA LYS A 119 9.01 9.94 -11.39
C LYS A 119 8.81 8.47 -11.00
N THR A 120 8.04 8.21 -9.95
CA THR A 120 7.77 6.87 -9.41
C THR A 120 6.33 6.49 -9.68
N TRP A 121 6.11 5.35 -10.35
CA TRP A 121 4.77 4.90 -10.76
C TRP A 121 4.45 3.56 -10.12
N LEU A 122 3.23 3.44 -9.60
CA LEU A 122 2.69 2.19 -9.05
C LEU A 122 1.54 1.73 -9.92
N LEU A 123 1.70 0.53 -10.47
CA LEU A 123 0.76 -0.09 -11.40
C LEU A 123 0.02 -1.22 -10.70
N GLY A 124 -1.30 -1.10 -10.62
CA GLY A 124 -2.19 -2.13 -10.12
C GLY A 124 -2.60 -3.12 -11.22
N ASN A 125 -3.03 -4.31 -10.80
CA ASN A 125 -3.57 -5.31 -11.71
C ASN A 125 -4.74 -4.77 -12.54
N GLY A 126 -4.83 -5.23 -13.79
CA GLY A 126 -5.88 -4.85 -14.74
C GLY A 126 -5.65 -3.49 -15.43
N VAL A 127 -4.53 -2.81 -15.16
CA VAL A 127 -4.06 -1.74 -16.05
C VAL A 127 -3.57 -2.38 -17.33
N ARG A 128 -4.32 -2.25 -18.42
CA ARG A 128 -3.81 -2.57 -19.76
C ARG A 128 -2.89 -1.43 -20.15
N LEU A 129 -1.58 -1.68 -20.12
CA LEU A 129 -0.56 -0.79 -20.67
C LEU A 129 -0.68 -0.85 -22.19
N ILE A 130 -1.69 -0.19 -22.74
CA ILE A 130 -1.70 0.11 -24.16
C ILE A 130 -0.80 1.33 -24.29
N HIS A 131 0.39 1.11 -24.88
CA HIS A 131 1.54 2.00 -25.03
C HIS A 131 2.60 1.94 -23.91
N TYR A 132 3.71 1.28 -24.29
CA TYR A 132 5.09 1.40 -23.81
C TYR A 132 5.29 2.21 -22.53
N MET A 133 5.60 1.53 -21.42
CA MET A 133 6.60 1.95 -20.44
C MET A 133 6.92 0.71 -19.59
N ASP A 134 8.21 0.37 -19.53
CA ASP A 134 8.73 -0.75 -18.75
C ASP A 134 8.35 -0.63 -17.27
N VAL A 135 7.68 -1.66 -16.77
CA VAL A 135 7.39 -1.79 -15.34
C VAL A 135 8.70 -2.12 -14.64
N ILE A 136 9.20 -1.21 -13.79
CA ILE A 136 10.27 -1.52 -12.85
C ILE A 136 9.72 -2.48 -11.80
N VAL A 137 9.69 -3.77 -12.11
CA VAL A 137 9.92 -4.80 -11.10
C VAL A 137 11.43 -4.93 -11.05
N SER A 138 12.05 -4.28 -10.06
CA SER A 138 13.47 -4.44 -9.77
C SER A 138 13.72 -5.92 -9.44
N ARG A 139 14.13 -6.70 -10.45
CA ARG A 139 14.75 -8.00 -10.25
C ARG A 139 16.06 -7.72 -9.54
N ARG A 140 16.11 -7.96 -8.24
CA ARG A 140 17.37 -8.11 -7.53
C ARG A 140 18.00 -9.40 -8.06
N ALA A 141 18.97 -9.26 -8.96
CA ALA A 141 19.84 -10.35 -9.34
C ALA A 141 20.75 -10.67 -8.16
N SER A 142 20.74 -11.93 -7.74
CA SER A 142 21.81 -12.57 -6.97
C SER A 142 21.81 -14.03 -7.38
#